data_AF-A0AA39N4A2-F1
#
_entry.id   AF-A0AA39N4A2-F1
#
_cell.length_a   1.000
_cell.length_b   1.000
_cell.length_c   1.000
_cell.angle_alpha   90.00
_cell.angle_beta   90.00
_cell.angle_gamma   90.00
#
_symmetry.space_group_name_H-M   'P 1'
#
loop_
_entity.id
_entity.type
_entity.pdbx_description
1 polymer ?
#
loop_
_entity_poly.entity_id
_entity_poly.type
_entity_poly.pdbx_seq_one_letter_code
_entity_poly.pdbx_strand_id
1 'polypeptide(L)'
;MSLSGTAVRDKKKLIVCCDGTWQDGILTQDRLLYTNTLRLARTIMNEDTRSDPPIQQIVFYQSGIGSERNLYDEYVDATTGGSLADKVEEAYGFIALNYFPGDEVWRHFTIFLFGFSRGAYTARMVAMFIGAIGLLDRRDMDNFARIFIAYQRLAKSDNEQERQLLTDELHAFTKPDAHGLQRVNTPFSIKCVGVFETVGSLGLPDELTLDLKKATLIFGFPDRVLGGHIERAYHALALNETRRDFDCAKYERAREGLSKGQILKQCWFGGKSLEYTIGGGYRDHDLADIALIWMAANVQDMLSLDMEYLRSVPSPIAPWGSQKPHNPRTGLASLFFAMERKLPLSVNNITNETIHPSVLEQAELPSALVDAIAAGHTLVEHLLPLEEEFKAKWIVEREPQDVSPTQKYFILDYCIIA
;
A
#
# COMPACT_ATOMS: atom_id res chain seq x y z
N MET A 1 -2.02 -42.63 29.65
CA MET A 1 -1.16 -41.43 29.65
C MET A 1 -2.01 -40.26 29.20
N SER A 2 -2.30 -39.34 30.11
CA SER A 2 -3.04 -38.10 29.84
C SER A 2 -2.14 -37.17 29.01
N LEU A 3 -2.45 -36.97 27.73
CA LEU A 3 -1.90 -35.85 26.96
C LEU A 3 -2.70 -34.59 27.31
N SER A 4 -2.62 -34.16 28.57
CA SER A 4 -3.08 -32.83 29.00
C SER A 4 -1.90 -31.87 28.94
N GLY A 5 -1.35 -31.68 27.74
CA GLY A 5 -0.50 -30.54 27.43
C GLY A 5 -1.32 -29.64 26.53
N THR A 6 -1.88 -28.55 27.08
CA THR A 6 -2.28 -27.41 26.26
C THR A 6 -1.05 -26.98 25.48
N ALA A 7 -0.99 -27.33 24.19
CA ALA A 7 0.08 -26.89 23.32
C ALA A 7 0.04 -25.35 23.29
N VAL A 8 0.98 -24.71 23.97
CA VAL A 8 1.25 -23.27 23.81
C VAL A 8 1.62 -23.12 22.35
N ARG A 9 0.75 -22.47 21.57
CA ARG A 9 1.01 -22.23 20.16
C ARG A 9 1.79 -20.94 20.04
N ASP A 10 2.82 -20.94 19.21
CA ASP A 10 3.67 -19.76 19.04
C ASP A 10 2.91 -18.63 18.35
N LYS A 11 3.24 -17.40 18.76
CA LYS A 11 2.76 -16.19 18.07
C LYS A 11 3.32 -16.16 16.65
N LYS A 12 2.58 -15.55 15.73
CA LYS A 12 2.94 -15.38 14.32
C LYS A 12 2.74 -13.94 13.85
N LYS A 13 3.44 -13.54 12.82
CA LYS A 13 3.20 -12.30 12.08
C LYS A 13 2.84 -12.69 10.66
N LEU A 14 1.67 -12.27 10.21
CA LEU A 14 1.23 -12.47 8.83
C LEU A 14 1.46 -11.16 8.10
N ILE A 15 2.32 -11.19 7.08
CA ILE A 15 2.69 -10.02 6.31
C ILE A 15 2.23 -10.23 4.88
N VAL A 16 1.36 -9.35 4.38
CA VAL A 16 0.86 -9.37 3.00
C VAL A 16 1.45 -8.18 2.26
N CYS A 17 2.12 -8.43 1.15
CA CYS A 17 2.74 -7.44 0.28
C CYS A 17 2.11 -7.51 -1.11
N CYS A 18 1.25 -6.55 -1.45
CA CYS A 18 0.52 -6.48 -2.72
C CYS A 18 1.19 -5.49 -3.68
N ASP A 19 1.72 -5.95 -4.80
CA ASP A 19 2.46 -5.09 -5.72
C ASP A 19 1.57 -4.31 -6.71
N GLY A 20 2.15 -3.29 -7.33
CA GLY A 20 1.49 -2.51 -8.37
C GLY A 20 1.22 -3.34 -9.62
N THR A 21 0.04 -3.21 -10.20
CA THR A 21 -0.37 -3.73 -11.53
C THR A 21 0.64 -3.46 -12.65
N TRP A 22 0.77 -4.43 -13.56
CA TRP A 22 1.76 -4.53 -14.64
C TRP A 22 3.21 -4.51 -14.16
N GLN A 23 3.43 -4.46 -12.84
CA GLN A 23 4.70 -4.74 -12.23
C GLN A 23 4.70 -6.18 -11.79
N ASP A 24 5.64 -6.92 -12.34
CA ASP A 24 6.08 -8.13 -11.71
C ASP A 24 7.58 -8.04 -11.52
N GLY A 25 7.98 -7.74 -10.28
CA GLY A 25 9.37 -7.89 -9.90
C GLY A 25 9.90 -9.34 -10.05
N ILE A 26 9.03 -10.32 -10.33
CA ILE A 26 9.39 -11.71 -10.65
C ILE A 26 9.56 -11.94 -12.16
N LEU A 27 8.90 -11.18 -13.04
CA LEU A 27 9.10 -11.31 -14.50
C LEU A 27 10.43 -10.70 -14.97
N THR A 28 10.96 -9.74 -14.22
CA THR A 28 12.28 -9.16 -14.50
C THR A 28 13.40 -9.92 -13.80
N GLN A 29 14.43 -10.28 -14.56
CA GLN A 29 15.69 -10.80 -13.99
C GLN A 29 16.62 -9.68 -13.52
N ASP A 30 16.33 -8.42 -13.87
CA ASP A 30 17.11 -7.26 -13.47
C ASP A 30 16.62 -6.73 -12.12
N ARG A 31 17.46 -6.90 -11.08
CA ARG A 31 17.18 -6.44 -9.71
C ARG A 31 16.96 -4.93 -9.60
N LEU A 32 17.51 -4.15 -10.52
CA LEU A 32 17.32 -2.69 -10.56
C LEU A 32 15.86 -2.34 -10.85
N LEU A 33 15.11 -3.23 -11.52
CA LEU A 33 13.70 -3.04 -11.87
C LEU A 33 12.73 -3.58 -10.80
N TYR A 34 13.21 -3.96 -9.63
CA TYR A 34 12.31 -4.40 -8.56
C TYR A 34 11.54 -3.23 -7.95
N THR A 35 10.31 -3.50 -7.59
CA THR A 35 9.45 -2.61 -6.83
C THR A 35 9.89 -2.59 -5.36
N ASN A 36 9.56 -1.51 -4.67
CA ASN A 36 9.75 -1.40 -3.24
C ASN A 36 8.88 -2.36 -2.45
N THR A 37 7.71 -2.78 -2.99
CA THR A 37 6.92 -3.85 -2.40
C THR A 37 7.69 -5.16 -2.38
N LEU A 38 8.28 -5.57 -3.53
CA LEU A 38 9.08 -6.79 -3.62
C LEU A 38 10.35 -6.68 -2.77
N ARG A 39 11.04 -5.54 -2.82
CA ARG A 39 12.25 -5.29 -2.02
C ARG A 39 11.95 -5.36 -0.53
N LEU A 40 10.84 -4.77 -0.06
CA LEU A 40 10.40 -4.85 1.32
C LEU A 40 10.04 -6.29 1.71
N ALA A 41 9.29 -7.00 0.88
CA ALA A 41 8.94 -8.41 1.11
C ALA A 41 10.18 -9.29 1.30
N ARG A 42 11.23 -9.08 0.49
CA ARG A 42 12.51 -9.79 0.59
C ARG A 42 13.40 -9.32 1.74
N THR A 43 13.14 -8.12 2.27
CA THR A 43 13.84 -7.58 3.44
C THR A 43 13.29 -8.17 4.74
N ILE A 44 12.06 -8.71 4.78
CA ILE A 44 11.49 -9.24 6.01
C ILE A 44 12.06 -10.64 6.29
N MET A 45 12.65 -10.82 7.47
CA MET A 45 13.20 -12.11 7.92
C MET A 45 12.09 -13.15 8.14
N ASN A 46 12.39 -14.44 8.06
CA ASN A 46 11.41 -15.51 8.35
C ASN A 46 11.03 -15.60 9.84
N GLU A 47 11.87 -15.09 10.73
CA GLU A 47 11.66 -15.07 12.17
C GLU A 47 12.01 -13.72 12.76
N ASP A 48 11.23 -13.33 13.74
CA ASP A 48 11.47 -12.16 14.57
C ASP A 48 12.22 -12.56 15.84
N THR A 49 13.54 -12.41 15.79
CA THR A 49 14.46 -12.70 16.88
C THR A 49 14.51 -11.62 17.97
N ARG A 50 13.69 -10.55 17.89
CA ARG A 50 13.63 -9.53 18.95
C ARG A 50 12.80 -9.98 20.15
N SER A 51 12.08 -11.09 20.02
CA SER A 51 11.41 -11.79 21.13
C SER A 51 12.09 -13.12 21.43
N ASP A 52 11.94 -13.58 22.67
CA ASP A 52 12.33 -14.92 23.11
C ASP A 52 11.10 -15.67 23.65
N PRO A 53 10.65 -16.76 22.99
CA PRO A 53 11.18 -17.33 21.76
C PRO A 53 10.97 -16.42 20.53
N PRO A 54 11.73 -16.62 19.44
CA PRO A 54 11.51 -15.92 18.17
C PRO A 54 10.09 -16.13 17.64
N ILE A 55 9.51 -15.08 17.05
CA ILE A 55 8.14 -15.13 16.49
C ILE A 55 8.22 -15.36 14.98
N GLN A 56 7.51 -16.35 14.45
CA GLN A 56 7.48 -16.62 13.01
C GLN A 56 6.90 -15.42 12.23
N GLN A 57 7.56 -14.99 11.16
CA GLN A 57 7.09 -13.98 10.21
C GLN A 57 6.80 -14.65 8.86
N ILE A 58 5.51 -14.78 8.52
CA ILE A 58 5.06 -15.43 7.28
C ILE A 58 4.73 -14.34 6.27
N VAL A 59 5.55 -14.23 5.22
CA VAL A 59 5.41 -13.26 4.15
C VAL A 59 4.64 -13.88 2.98
N PHE A 60 3.57 -13.21 2.55
CA PHE A 60 2.85 -13.46 1.32
C PHE A 60 3.07 -12.28 0.37
N TYR A 61 3.74 -12.52 -0.74
CA TYR A 61 3.90 -11.55 -1.81
C TYR A 61 2.93 -11.89 -2.95
N GLN A 62 2.17 -10.90 -3.38
CA GLN A 62 1.24 -10.98 -4.49
C GLN A 62 1.71 -10.06 -5.61
N SER A 63 1.89 -10.62 -6.80
CA SER A 63 2.26 -9.85 -8.00
C SER A 63 1.15 -8.89 -8.40
N GLY A 64 1.51 -7.86 -9.17
CA GLY A 64 0.57 -6.89 -9.68
C GLY A 64 -0.49 -7.51 -10.61
N ILE A 65 -1.68 -6.92 -10.62
CA ILE A 65 -2.73 -7.22 -11.62
C ILE A 65 -2.13 -7.12 -13.04
N GLY A 66 -2.45 -8.07 -13.94
CA GLY A 66 -1.94 -8.10 -15.33
C GLY A 66 -0.55 -8.72 -15.51
N SER A 67 0.12 -9.18 -14.44
CA SER A 67 1.42 -9.86 -14.55
C SER A 67 1.37 -11.32 -14.99
N GLU A 68 0.18 -11.94 -15.04
CA GLU A 68 0.03 -13.36 -15.28
C GLU A 68 0.24 -13.69 -16.77
N ARG A 69 1.40 -14.27 -17.11
CA ARG A 69 1.62 -14.92 -18.41
C ARG A 69 0.91 -16.29 -18.43
N ASN A 70 -0.41 -16.29 -18.52
CA ASN A 70 -1.13 -17.50 -18.87
C ASN A 70 -0.98 -17.76 -20.37
N LEU A 71 -0.48 -18.94 -20.73
CA LEU A 71 -0.34 -19.43 -22.11
C LEU A 71 -1.70 -19.64 -22.82
N TYR A 72 -2.82 -19.25 -22.21
CA TYR A 72 -4.18 -19.51 -22.69
C TYR A 72 -5.14 -18.30 -22.64
N ASP A 73 -4.69 -17.10 -22.31
CA ASP A 73 -5.58 -15.94 -22.10
C ASP A 73 -5.71 -15.04 -23.34
N GLU A 74 -6.21 -15.58 -24.45
CA GLU A 74 -6.70 -14.76 -25.57
C GLU A 74 -8.19 -14.36 -25.40
N TYR A 75 -8.84 -14.65 -24.27
CA TYR A 75 -10.30 -14.43 -24.13
C TYR A 75 -10.85 -14.07 -22.74
N VAL A 76 -10.04 -13.56 -21.80
CA VAL A 76 -10.56 -12.97 -20.54
C VAL A 76 -10.29 -11.47 -20.50
N ASP A 77 -10.80 -10.80 -21.53
CA ASP A 77 -10.86 -9.34 -21.62
C ASP A 77 -12.20 -8.83 -21.07
N ALA A 78 -12.42 -9.05 -19.78
CA ALA A 78 -13.65 -8.66 -19.09
C ALA A 78 -13.34 -7.93 -17.78
N THR A 79 -12.93 -6.67 -17.93
CA THR A 79 -12.91 -5.59 -16.93
C THR A 79 -11.95 -5.77 -15.75
N THR A 80 -11.04 -4.80 -15.61
CA THR A 80 -10.13 -4.55 -14.47
C THR A 80 -10.70 -4.75 -13.07
N GLY A 81 -12.03 -4.76 -12.89
CA GLY A 81 -12.71 -5.04 -11.62
C GLY A 81 -12.74 -6.52 -11.19
N GLY A 82 -12.75 -7.48 -12.12
CA GLY A 82 -12.73 -8.92 -11.80
C GLY A 82 -11.39 -9.34 -11.20
N SER A 83 -10.30 -9.04 -11.89
CA SER A 83 -8.94 -9.33 -11.44
C SER A 83 -8.57 -8.71 -10.08
N LEU A 84 -9.10 -7.54 -9.73
CA LEU A 84 -8.85 -6.93 -8.42
C LEU A 84 -9.62 -7.62 -7.29
N ALA A 85 -10.85 -8.07 -7.54
CA ALA A 85 -11.61 -8.85 -6.56
C ALA A 85 -10.85 -10.13 -6.20
N ASP A 86 -10.31 -10.82 -7.20
CA ASP A 86 -9.50 -12.02 -7.03
C ASP A 86 -8.25 -11.74 -6.19
N LYS A 87 -7.55 -10.63 -6.45
CA LYS A 87 -6.37 -10.23 -5.65
C LYS A 87 -6.73 -9.93 -4.19
N VAL A 88 -7.85 -9.26 -3.93
CA VAL A 88 -8.33 -9.04 -2.56
C VAL A 88 -8.71 -10.37 -1.90
N GLU A 89 -9.37 -11.28 -2.61
CA GLU A 89 -9.73 -12.61 -2.12
C GLU A 89 -8.49 -13.46 -1.78
N GLU A 90 -7.48 -13.48 -2.65
CA GLU A 90 -6.21 -14.18 -2.41
C GLU A 90 -5.51 -13.66 -1.14
N ALA A 91 -5.37 -12.34 -1.01
CA ALA A 91 -4.70 -11.71 0.12
C ALA A 91 -5.47 -11.91 1.44
N TYR A 92 -6.81 -11.73 1.41
CA TYR A 92 -7.66 -11.98 2.56
C TYR A 92 -7.70 -13.47 2.92
N GLY A 93 -7.82 -14.34 1.92
CA GLY A 93 -7.81 -15.79 2.04
C GLY A 93 -6.51 -16.31 2.66
N PHE A 94 -5.36 -15.77 2.27
CA PHE A 94 -4.08 -16.08 2.93
C PHE A 94 -4.15 -15.81 4.45
N ILE A 95 -4.71 -14.68 4.87
CA ILE A 95 -4.87 -14.34 6.29
C ILE A 95 -5.87 -15.30 6.95
N ALA A 96 -7.04 -15.50 6.34
CA ALA A 96 -8.12 -16.35 6.86
C ALA A 96 -7.70 -17.83 7.00
N LEU A 97 -6.91 -18.36 6.08
CA LEU A 97 -6.45 -19.75 6.08
C LEU A 97 -5.27 -20.00 7.03
N ASN A 98 -4.49 -18.97 7.32
CA ASN A 98 -3.41 -19.01 8.32
C ASN A 98 -3.88 -18.57 9.71
N TYR A 99 -5.12 -18.11 9.83
CA TYR A 99 -5.79 -17.82 11.09
C TYR A 99 -6.28 -19.12 11.75
N PHE A 100 -5.98 -19.27 13.05
CA PHE A 100 -6.51 -20.38 13.85
C PHE A 100 -7.64 -19.89 14.76
N PRO A 101 -8.89 -20.31 14.53
CA PRO A 101 -9.97 -20.10 15.50
C PRO A 101 -9.75 -20.99 16.73
N GLY A 102 -9.43 -20.39 17.88
CA GLY A 102 -9.28 -21.13 19.15
C GLY A 102 -8.66 -20.31 20.29
N ASP A 103 -9.32 -20.36 21.44
CA ASP A 103 -9.09 -19.74 22.75
C ASP A 103 -9.12 -18.20 22.86
N GLU A 104 -10.19 -17.73 23.53
CA GLU A 104 -10.46 -16.35 23.96
C GLU A 104 -9.33 -15.71 24.79
N VAL A 105 -8.32 -16.49 25.20
CA VAL A 105 -7.30 -16.07 26.17
C VAL A 105 -5.99 -15.63 25.51
N TRP A 106 -5.66 -16.07 24.29
CA TRP A 106 -4.38 -15.72 23.66
C TRP A 106 -4.52 -15.49 22.15
N ARG A 107 -4.28 -14.24 21.75
CA ARG A 107 -4.25 -13.81 20.35
C ARG A 107 -2.86 -14.08 19.79
N HIS A 108 -2.78 -15.00 18.85
CA HIS A 108 -1.52 -15.59 18.38
C HIS A 108 -1.01 -15.01 17.06
N PHE A 109 -1.62 -13.98 16.47
CA PHE A 109 -1.13 -13.43 15.21
C PHE A 109 -1.27 -11.92 15.13
N THR A 110 -0.40 -11.31 14.32
CA THR A 110 -0.35 -9.87 14.08
C THR A 110 -0.32 -9.64 12.57
N ILE A 111 -1.22 -8.81 12.06
CA ILE A 111 -1.39 -8.58 10.61
C ILE A 111 -0.67 -7.31 10.19
N PHE A 112 0.12 -7.43 9.13
CA PHE A 112 0.81 -6.34 8.44
C PHE A 112 0.42 -6.36 6.97
N LEU A 113 0.01 -5.21 6.45
CA LEU A 113 -0.41 -5.06 5.06
C LEU A 113 0.48 -4.01 4.40
N PHE A 114 1.07 -4.36 3.27
CA PHE A 114 1.88 -3.46 2.47
C PHE A 114 1.41 -3.47 1.03
N GLY A 115 1.55 -2.34 0.36
CA GLY A 115 1.36 -2.33 -1.08
C GLY A 115 1.73 -1.05 -1.77
N PHE A 116 1.78 -1.12 -3.09
CA PHE A 116 2.14 0.00 -3.95
C PHE A 116 1.11 0.19 -5.07
N SER A 117 0.73 1.44 -5.38
CA SER A 117 -0.23 1.77 -6.46
C SER A 117 -1.56 0.98 -6.32
N ARG A 118 -1.97 0.18 -7.31
CA ARG A 118 -3.15 -0.70 -7.22
C ARG A 118 -2.99 -1.81 -6.17
N GLY A 119 -1.77 -2.22 -5.86
CA GLY A 119 -1.46 -3.08 -4.72
C GLY A 119 -1.67 -2.38 -3.37
N ALA A 120 -1.40 -1.07 -3.28
CA ALA A 120 -1.76 -0.28 -2.11
C ALA A 120 -3.28 -0.23 -1.93
N TYR A 121 -4.03 -0.05 -3.01
CA TYR A 121 -5.49 -0.15 -2.98
C TYR A 121 -5.95 -1.54 -2.47
N THR A 122 -5.35 -2.62 -2.97
CA THR A 122 -5.64 -4.01 -2.52
C THR A 122 -5.38 -4.17 -1.02
N ALA A 123 -4.21 -3.75 -0.53
CA ALA A 123 -3.85 -3.82 0.89
C ALA A 123 -4.84 -3.04 1.77
N ARG A 124 -5.26 -1.85 1.31
CA ARG A 124 -6.26 -1.04 2.00
C ARG A 124 -7.63 -1.69 2.00
N MET A 125 -8.03 -2.31 0.89
CA MET A 125 -9.27 -3.07 0.79
C MET A 125 -9.32 -4.24 1.76
N VAL A 126 -8.26 -5.04 1.81
CA VAL A 126 -8.14 -6.13 2.78
C VAL A 126 -8.26 -5.58 4.21
N ALA A 127 -7.61 -4.45 4.48
CA ALA A 127 -7.71 -3.80 5.79
C ALA A 127 -9.15 -3.39 6.14
N MET A 128 -9.88 -2.82 5.19
CA MET A 128 -11.27 -2.40 5.37
C MET A 128 -12.20 -3.59 5.57
N PHE A 129 -12.01 -4.66 4.79
CA PHE A 129 -12.78 -5.90 4.91
C PHE A 129 -12.60 -6.55 6.28
N ILE A 130 -11.36 -6.62 6.78
CA ILE A 130 -11.07 -7.09 8.15
C ILE A 130 -11.76 -6.21 9.20
N GLY A 131 -11.83 -4.90 8.99
CA GLY A 131 -12.57 -4.01 9.90
C GLY A 131 -14.09 -4.21 9.86
N ALA A 132 -14.63 -4.56 8.70
CA ALA A 132 -16.06 -4.61 8.46
C ALA A 132 -16.70 -5.95 8.85
N ILE A 133 -16.03 -7.07 8.52
CA ILE A 133 -16.54 -8.43 8.76
C ILE A 133 -15.61 -9.28 9.63
N GLY A 134 -14.43 -8.76 10.00
CA GLY A 134 -13.41 -9.52 10.71
C GLY A 134 -12.73 -10.57 9.83
N LEU A 135 -12.40 -11.74 10.40
CA LEU A 135 -11.75 -12.84 9.68
C LEU A 135 -12.70 -14.02 9.48
N LEU A 136 -13.04 -14.35 8.23
CA LEU A 136 -13.75 -15.58 7.90
C LEU A 136 -12.87 -16.81 8.26
N ASP A 137 -13.48 -17.93 8.66
CA ASP A 137 -12.75 -19.19 8.74
C ASP A 137 -12.72 -19.89 7.37
N ARG A 138 -11.98 -21.00 7.29
CA ARG A 138 -11.83 -21.82 6.07
C ARG A 138 -13.15 -22.25 5.41
N ARG A 139 -14.27 -22.32 6.15
CA ARG A 139 -15.59 -22.66 5.63
C ARG A 139 -16.39 -21.40 5.31
N ASP A 140 -16.26 -20.38 6.14
CA ASP A 140 -16.93 -19.10 5.93
C ASP A 140 -16.44 -18.40 4.64
N MET A 141 -15.21 -18.69 4.19
CA MET A 141 -14.65 -18.20 2.92
C MET A 141 -15.52 -18.51 1.68
N ASP A 142 -16.38 -19.54 1.71
CA ASP A 142 -17.36 -19.82 0.65
C ASP A 142 -18.29 -18.60 0.38
N ASN A 143 -18.41 -17.69 1.36
CA ASN A 143 -19.23 -16.48 1.27
C ASN A 143 -18.45 -15.24 0.82
N PHE A 144 -17.12 -15.32 0.62
CA PHE A 144 -16.29 -14.14 0.37
C PHE A 144 -16.79 -13.33 -0.83
N ALA A 145 -16.91 -13.96 -2.00
CA ALA A 145 -17.36 -13.31 -3.22
C ALA A 145 -18.75 -12.66 -3.05
N ARG A 146 -19.67 -13.35 -2.37
CA ARG A 146 -21.02 -12.85 -2.08
C ARG A 146 -20.99 -11.59 -1.21
N ILE A 147 -20.23 -11.62 -0.12
CA ILE A 147 -20.07 -10.47 0.80
C ILE A 147 -19.41 -9.30 0.05
N PHE A 148 -18.37 -9.58 -0.73
CA PHE A 148 -17.62 -8.59 -1.48
C PHE A 148 -18.50 -7.87 -2.52
N ILE A 149 -19.25 -8.63 -3.32
CA ILE A 149 -20.20 -8.07 -4.29
C ILE A 149 -21.30 -7.27 -3.58
N ALA A 150 -21.78 -7.72 -2.42
CA ALA A 150 -22.80 -7.00 -1.66
C ALA A 150 -22.31 -5.62 -1.19
N TYR A 151 -21.07 -5.52 -0.67
CA TYR A 151 -20.45 -4.23 -0.34
C TYR A 151 -20.28 -3.31 -1.56
N GLN A 152 -19.82 -3.86 -2.69
CA GLN A 152 -19.65 -3.10 -3.92
C GLN A 152 -20.97 -2.51 -4.42
N ARG A 153 -22.05 -3.31 -4.39
CA ARG A 153 -23.39 -2.86 -4.79
C ARG A 153 -23.94 -1.83 -3.81
N LEU A 154 -23.73 -2.03 -2.51
CA LEU A 154 -24.20 -1.13 -1.46
C LEU A 154 -23.58 0.28 -1.60
N ALA A 155 -22.33 0.39 -2.02
CA ALA A 155 -21.70 1.69 -2.30
C ALA A 155 -22.29 2.41 -3.51
N LYS A 156 -22.67 1.67 -4.55
CA LYS A 156 -23.07 2.24 -5.84
C LYS A 156 -24.56 2.54 -5.95
N SER A 157 -25.36 1.92 -5.07
CA SER A 157 -26.82 2.03 -5.08
C SER A 157 -27.32 3.27 -4.34
N ASP A 158 -28.13 4.07 -5.04
CA ASP A 158 -28.92 5.17 -4.50
C ASP A 158 -30.35 4.73 -4.16
N ASN A 159 -30.72 3.47 -4.40
CA ASN A 159 -32.05 2.93 -4.14
C ASN A 159 -32.14 2.37 -2.72
N GLU A 160 -32.93 3.02 -1.86
CA GLU A 160 -33.08 2.64 -0.45
C GLU A 160 -33.54 1.19 -0.23
N GLN A 161 -34.41 0.66 -1.09
CA GLN A 161 -34.88 -0.72 -0.96
C GLN A 161 -33.76 -1.72 -1.26
N GLU A 162 -32.96 -1.47 -2.30
CA GLU A 162 -31.80 -2.30 -2.61
C GLU A 162 -30.75 -2.22 -1.50
N ARG A 163 -30.50 -1.01 -0.97
CA ARG A 163 -29.57 -0.79 0.15
C ARG A 163 -30.00 -1.56 1.39
N GLN A 164 -31.30 -1.58 1.72
CA GLN A 164 -31.81 -2.35 2.84
C GLN A 164 -31.62 -3.85 2.64
N LEU A 165 -31.95 -4.39 1.45
CA LEU A 165 -31.75 -5.81 1.14
C LEU A 165 -30.28 -6.24 1.25
N LEU A 166 -29.35 -5.42 0.73
CA LEU A 166 -27.92 -5.67 0.83
C LEU A 166 -27.42 -5.58 2.27
N THR A 167 -27.97 -4.65 3.06
CA THR A 167 -27.64 -4.53 4.49
C THR A 167 -28.12 -5.76 5.27
N ASP A 168 -29.32 -6.25 4.98
CA ASP A 168 -29.87 -7.47 5.60
C ASP A 168 -29.06 -8.72 5.22
N GLU A 169 -28.60 -8.80 3.97
CA GLU A 169 -27.70 -9.85 3.49
C GLU A 169 -26.36 -9.85 4.22
N LEU A 170 -25.78 -8.67 4.45
CA LEU A 170 -24.51 -8.49 5.15
C LEU A 170 -24.63 -8.67 6.67
N HIS A 171 -25.83 -8.53 7.24
CA HIS A 171 -26.07 -8.50 8.68
C HIS A 171 -25.48 -9.69 9.43
N ALA A 172 -25.51 -10.89 8.85
CA ALA A 172 -24.94 -12.10 9.46
C ALA A 172 -23.42 -12.01 9.70
N PHE A 173 -22.72 -11.18 8.93
CA PHE A 173 -21.26 -11.02 8.94
C PHE A 173 -20.79 -9.73 9.64
N THR A 174 -21.67 -8.73 9.75
CA THR A 174 -21.33 -7.39 10.27
C THR A 174 -21.86 -7.11 11.66
N LYS A 175 -22.79 -7.92 12.17
CA LYS A 175 -23.29 -7.80 13.54
C LYS A 175 -22.15 -8.00 14.56
N PRO A 176 -22.16 -7.31 15.72
CA PRO A 176 -21.04 -7.36 16.67
C PRO A 176 -20.65 -8.76 17.14
N ASP A 177 -21.60 -9.70 17.22
CA ASP A 177 -21.40 -11.10 17.62
C ASP A 177 -21.08 -12.03 16.43
N ALA A 178 -20.90 -11.50 15.22
CA ALA A 178 -20.50 -12.29 14.06
C ALA A 178 -19.16 -12.98 14.31
N HIS A 179 -19.04 -14.24 13.90
CA HIS A 179 -17.85 -15.04 14.13
C HIS A 179 -16.56 -14.35 13.64
N GLY A 180 -16.62 -13.71 12.46
CA GLY A 180 -15.48 -12.99 11.91
C GLY A 180 -15.01 -11.85 12.80
N LEU A 181 -15.92 -11.00 13.28
CA LEU A 181 -15.59 -9.87 14.15
C LEU A 181 -15.10 -10.32 15.53
N GLN A 182 -15.66 -11.38 16.09
CA GLN A 182 -15.19 -11.95 17.36
C GLN A 182 -13.73 -12.42 17.29
N ARG A 183 -13.31 -12.98 16.14
CA ARG A 183 -11.93 -13.42 15.88
C ARG A 183 -10.91 -12.27 15.91
N VAL A 184 -11.36 -11.02 15.71
CA VAL A 184 -10.51 -9.82 15.67
C VAL A 184 -10.88 -8.74 16.70
N ASN A 185 -11.63 -9.08 17.75
CA ASN A 185 -12.17 -8.16 18.77
C ASN A 185 -11.11 -7.52 19.71
N THR A 186 -10.13 -6.84 19.12
CA THR A 186 -9.01 -6.15 19.75
C THR A 186 -9.19 -4.65 19.57
N PRO A 187 -8.47 -3.81 20.34
CA PRO A 187 -8.36 -2.39 20.02
C PRO A 187 -7.85 -2.16 18.58
N PHE A 188 -6.90 -2.98 18.13
CA PHE A 188 -6.34 -2.95 16.79
C PHE A 188 -6.19 -4.36 16.21
N SER A 189 -7.01 -4.69 15.21
CA SER A 189 -6.95 -5.98 14.51
C SER A 189 -5.82 -6.03 13.47
N ILE A 190 -5.34 -4.87 13.04
CA ILE A 190 -4.24 -4.72 12.09
C ILE A 190 -3.16 -3.87 12.73
N LYS A 191 -1.93 -4.38 12.74
CA LYS A 191 -0.79 -3.71 13.38
C LYS A 191 -0.23 -2.59 12.51
N CYS A 192 -0.13 -2.83 11.20
CA CYS A 192 0.43 -1.86 10.28
C CYS A 192 -0.21 -1.97 8.90
N VAL A 193 -0.50 -0.81 8.31
CA VAL A 193 -0.72 -0.66 6.87
C VAL A 193 0.35 0.30 6.34
N GLY A 194 1.28 -0.21 5.53
CA GLY A 194 2.35 0.57 4.92
C GLY A 194 2.18 0.65 3.40
N VAL A 195 1.86 1.81 2.86
CA VAL A 195 1.57 1.97 1.43
C VAL A 195 2.50 2.96 0.76
N PHE A 196 2.82 2.67 -0.48
CA PHE A 196 3.50 3.57 -1.40
C PHE A 196 2.45 4.05 -2.41
N GLU A 197 2.19 5.35 -2.46
CA GLU A 197 1.40 6.00 -3.51
C GLU A 197 0.07 5.30 -3.89
N THR A 198 -0.95 5.36 -3.03
CA THR A 198 -2.26 4.79 -3.38
C THR A 198 -2.96 5.62 -4.47
N VAL A 199 -3.19 5.05 -5.63
CA VAL A 199 -3.94 5.69 -6.72
C VAL A 199 -5.45 5.51 -6.50
N GLY A 200 -6.20 6.62 -6.63
CA GLY A 200 -7.65 6.65 -6.35
C GLY A 200 -8.56 6.13 -7.47
N SER A 201 -8.07 5.97 -8.69
CA SER A 201 -8.89 5.59 -9.85
C SER A 201 -8.82 4.07 -10.13
N LEU A 202 -10.00 3.44 -10.09
CA LEU A 202 -10.24 2.13 -10.69
C LEU A 202 -10.84 2.34 -12.08
N GLY A 203 -10.01 2.25 -13.12
CA GLY A 203 -10.48 2.25 -14.51
C GLY A 203 -9.96 3.43 -15.33
N LEU A 204 -10.28 3.36 -16.62
CA LEU A 204 -9.85 4.24 -17.71
C LEU A 204 -9.90 5.75 -17.37
N PRO A 205 -9.11 6.58 -18.09
CA PRO A 205 -9.01 8.01 -17.84
C PRO A 205 -10.39 8.68 -17.74
N ASP A 206 -10.54 9.66 -16.84
CA ASP A 206 -11.80 10.37 -16.60
C ASP A 206 -12.45 10.89 -17.90
N GLU A 207 -11.65 11.14 -18.94
CA GLU A 207 -12.11 11.65 -20.24
C GLU A 207 -12.83 10.60 -21.10
N LEU A 208 -12.66 9.30 -20.81
CA LEU A 208 -13.31 8.19 -21.51
C LEU A 208 -14.55 7.66 -20.78
N THR A 209 -14.80 8.06 -19.54
CA THR A 209 -15.95 7.62 -18.75
C THR A 209 -16.80 8.79 -18.28
N LEU A 210 -17.98 8.94 -18.89
CA LEU A 210 -19.00 9.89 -18.46
C LEU A 210 -19.53 9.52 -17.05
N ASP A 211 -19.32 10.43 -16.09
CA ASP A 211 -19.90 10.50 -14.73
C ASP A 211 -19.25 9.64 -13.60
N LEU A 212 -18.15 10.15 -13.03
CA LEU A 212 -17.36 9.53 -11.95
C LEU A 212 -17.60 10.07 -10.52
N LYS A 213 -18.71 10.78 -10.24
CA LYS A 213 -19.01 11.22 -8.86
C LYS A 213 -19.13 10.06 -7.84
N LYS A 214 -19.23 8.81 -8.30
CA LYS A 214 -19.29 7.57 -7.49
C LYS A 214 -17.93 6.88 -7.27
N ALA A 215 -16.83 7.41 -7.81
CA ALA A 215 -15.49 6.83 -7.70
C ALA A 215 -14.78 7.09 -6.35
N THR A 216 -15.41 7.82 -5.43
CA THR A 216 -14.89 8.15 -4.09
C THR A 216 -15.04 7.02 -3.07
N LEU A 217 -15.55 5.86 -3.48
CA LEU A 217 -15.71 4.69 -2.63
C LEU A 217 -14.79 3.59 -3.12
N ILE A 218 -13.90 3.12 -2.23
CA ILE A 218 -13.16 1.89 -2.43
C ILE A 218 -14.16 0.73 -2.27
N PHE A 219 -14.80 0.33 -3.37
CA PHE A 219 -15.70 -0.84 -3.45
C PHE A 219 -16.78 -0.96 -2.36
N GLY A 220 -17.30 0.13 -1.82
CA GLY A 220 -18.13 0.04 -0.61
C GLY A 220 -17.78 1.07 0.44
N PHE A 221 -16.49 1.37 0.54
CA PHE A 221 -15.93 2.00 1.72
C PHE A 221 -15.34 3.38 1.43
N PRO A 222 -15.39 4.33 2.38
CA PRO A 222 -14.80 5.65 2.19
C PRO A 222 -13.31 5.55 1.92
N ASP A 223 -12.89 5.96 0.73
CA ASP A 223 -11.51 5.82 0.23
C ASP A 223 -10.45 6.51 1.08
N ARG A 224 -10.84 7.51 1.86
CA ARG A 224 -9.93 8.32 2.67
C ARG A 224 -9.95 7.97 4.14
N VAL A 225 -10.97 7.28 4.65
CA VAL A 225 -11.10 7.08 6.11
C VAL A 225 -10.16 5.98 6.59
N LEU A 226 -9.28 6.33 7.54
CA LEU A 226 -8.46 5.36 8.23
C LEU A 226 -9.30 4.64 9.32
N GLY A 227 -9.51 3.34 9.15
CA GLY A 227 -10.31 2.53 10.08
C GLY A 227 -9.69 2.49 11.49
N GLY A 228 -10.51 2.64 12.52
CA GLY A 228 -10.08 2.69 13.93
C GLY A 228 -9.52 1.38 14.50
N HIS A 229 -9.50 0.32 13.70
CA HIS A 229 -8.94 -1.00 13.99
C HIS A 229 -7.49 -1.19 13.47
N ILE A 230 -6.94 -0.19 12.78
CA ILE A 230 -5.55 -0.16 12.31
C ILE A 230 -4.71 0.58 13.36
N GLU A 231 -3.62 -0.01 13.86
CA GLU A 231 -2.77 0.65 14.87
C GLU A 231 -1.86 1.72 14.25
N ARG A 232 -1.17 1.37 13.17
CA ARG A 232 -0.21 2.24 12.48
C ARG A 232 -0.45 2.26 10.98
N ALA A 233 -0.46 3.44 10.39
CA ALA A 233 -0.56 3.67 8.97
C ALA A 233 0.60 4.54 8.49
N TYR A 234 1.34 4.07 7.50
CA TYR A 234 2.46 4.78 6.88
C TYR A 234 2.17 4.89 5.39
N HIS A 235 2.22 6.10 4.85
CA HIS A 235 1.95 6.36 3.44
C HIS A 235 3.06 7.22 2.85
N ALA A 236 3.85 6.67 1.93
CA ALA A 236 4.83 7.43 1.16
C ALA A 236 4.15 8.05 -0.08
N LEU A 237 4.25 9.36 -0.24
CA LEU A 237 3.54 10.18 -1.23
C LEU A 237 4.48 10.86 -2.23
N ALA A 238 4.11 10.91 -3.51
CA ALA A 238 4.88 11.53 -4.58
C ALA A 238 4.56 13.01 -4.75
N LEU A 239 5.54 13.88 -4.55
CA LEU A 239 5.33 15.32 -4.62
C LEU A 239 5.00 15.81 -6.03
N ASN A 240 5.66 15.27 -7.06
CA ASN A 240 5.68 15.86 -8.39
C ASN A 240 4.74 15.15 -9.40
N GLU A 241 3.77 14.33 -8.98
CA GLU A 241 2.74 13.81 -9.91
C GLU A 241 1.91 14.96 -10.48
N THR A 242 1.67 14.91 -11.79
CA THR A 242 0.94 15.95 -12.50
C THR A 242 -0.27 15.41 -13.27
N ARG A 243 -0.54 14.11 -13.26
CA ARG A 243 -1.68 13.50 -13.95
C ARG A 243 -2.88 13.43 -13.02
N ARG A 244 -4.03 13.93 -13.47
CA ARG A 244 -5.26 14.01 -12.67
C ARG A 244 -5.73 12.66 -12.14
N ASP A 245 -5.76 11.65 -13.01
CA ASP A 245 -6.27 10.31 -12.68
C ASP A 245 -5.41 9.57 -11.64
N PHE A 246 -4.22 10.08 -11.36
CA PHE A 246 -3.27 9.54 -10.38
C PHE A 246 -3.23 10.42 -9.12
N ASP A 247 -4.26 11.21 -8.83
CA ASP A 247 -4.36 11.87 -7.53
C ASP A 247 -4.40 10.83 -6.41
N CYS A 248 -3.64 11.09 -5.35
CA CYS A 248 -3.42 10.10 -4.31
C CYS A 248 -4.59 10.08 -3.33
N ALA A 249 -5.12 8.88 -3.06
CA ALA A 249 -6.14 8.67 -2.04
C ALA A 249 -5.51 8.77 -0.64
N LYS A 250 -5.40 9.98 -0.11
CA LYS A 250 -4.82 10.23 1.23
C LYS A 250 -5.69 9.66 2.34
N TYR A 251 -5.05 9.25 3.43
CA TYR A 251 -5.75 8.92 4.66
C TYR A 251 -6.22 10.17 5.42
N GLU A 252 -7.36 10.02 6.06
CA GLU A 252 -7.98 10.93 7.00
C GLU A 252 -8.30 10.12 8.26
N ARG A 253 -7.63 10.48 9.35
CA ARG A 253 -7.82 9.84 10.65
C ARG A 253 -9.07 10.38 11.33
N ALA A 254 -9.98 9.49 11.68
CA ALA A 254 -11.14 9.83 12.49
C ALA A 254 -10.75 10.13 13.96
N ARG A 255 -11.59 10.90 14.66
CA ARG A 255 -11.38 11.26 16.08
C ARG A 255 -11.22 10.03 16.98
N GLU A 256 -11.95 8.96 16.69
CA GLU A 256 -11.86 7.69 17.41
C GLU A 256 -10.44 7.12 17.35
N GLY A 257 -9.85 7.04 16.15
CA GLY A 257 -8.49 6.55 15.96
C GLY A 257 -7.47 7.36 16.77
N LEU A 258 -7.58 8.68 16.74
CA LEU A 258 -6.71 9.57 17.54
C LEU A 258 -6.81 9.24 19.04
N SER A 259 -8.02 9.02 19.57
CA SER A 259 -8.22 8.71 20.99
C SER A 259 -7.66 7.35 21.41
N LYS A 260 -7.54 6.39 20.47
CA LYS A 260 -6.93 5.07 20.69
C LYS A 260 -5.40 5.09 20.59
N GLY A 261 -4.79 6.21 20.23
CA GLY A 261 -3.35 6.30 19.98
C GLY A 261 -2.93 5.79 18.59
N GLN A 262 -3.84 5.78 17.62
CA GLN A 262 -3.54 5.39 16.24
C GLN A 262 -2.48 6.33 15.63
N ILE A 263 -1.43 5.74 15.06
CA ILE A 263 -0.36 6.45 14.39
C ILE A 263 -0.68 6.52 12.89
N LEU A 264 -0.71 7.72 12.34
CA LEU A 264 -0.78 7.97 10.89
C LEU A 264 0.41 8.83 10.52
N LYS A 265 1.22 8.42 9.53
CA LYS A 265 2.22 9.29 8.89
C LYS A 265 2.03 9.26 7.38
N GLN A 266 1.89 10.43 6.77
CA GLN A 266 1.82 10.57 5.32
C GLN A 266 2.97 11.46 4.87
N CYS A 267 4.07 10.87 4.42
CA CYS A 267 5.29 11.59 4.13
C CYS A 267 5.47 11.78 2.62
N TRP A 268 5.72 13.02 2.21
CA TRP A 268 5.96 13.40 0.82
C TRP A 268 7.45 13.30 0.48
N PHE A 269 7.77 12.60 -0.61
CA PHE A 269 9.12 12.45 -1.15
C PHE A 269 9.26 13.14 -2.51
N GLY A 270 10.50 13.50 -2.86
CA GLY A 270 10.84 13.97 -4.19
C GLY A 270 10.58 12.86 -5.20
N GLY A 271 9.97 13.20 -6.33
CA GLY A 271 9.57 12.22 -7.33
C GLY A 271 8.23 12.57 -7.98
N LYS A 272 8.11 12.38 -9.29
CA LYS A 272 6.82 12.46 -10.02
C LYS A 272 6.12 11.13 -9.89
N SER A 273 4.81 11.03 -9.63
CA SER A 273 4.15 9.73 -9.86
C SER A 273 4.19 9.46 -11.37
N LEU A 274 5.16 8.66 -11.77
CA LEU A 274 4.85 7.46 -12.51
C LEU A 274 4.66 6.39 -11.45
N GLU A 275 4.07 5.26 -11.83
CA GLU A 275 3.92 4.10 -10.97
C GLU A 275 5.28 3.50 -10.50
N TYR A 276 6.37 4.26 -10.39
CA TYR A 276 7.71 3.72 -10.19
C TYR A 276 8.73 4.63 -9.46
N THR A 277 8.47 5.93 -9.24
CA THR A 277 9.49 6.81 -8.60
C THR A 277 9.62 6.60 -7.09
N ILE A 278 8.50 6.31 -6.43
CA ILE A 278 8.46 5.92 -5.00
C ILE A 278 8.19 4.42 -4.86
N GLY A 279 7.55 3.83 -5.86
CA GLY A 279 7.26 2.40 -5.91
C GLY A 279 8.41 1.52 -6.42
N GLY A 280 9.49 2.09 -6.99
CA GLY A 280 10.55 1.34 -7.67
C GLY A 280 10.15 0.83 -9.06
N GLY A 281 11.04 0.11 -9.74
CA GLY A 281 10.78 -0.42 -11.10
C GLY A 281 11.31 0.42 -12.26
N TYR A 282 12.14 1.42 -11.95
CA TYR A 282 13.10 1.98 -12.90
C TYR A 282 14.51 1.57 -12.51
N ARG A 283 15.43 1.52 -13.48
CA ARG A 283 16.84 1.31 -13.16
C ARG A 283 17.42 2.43 -12.32
N ASP A 284 17.00 3.67 -12.56
CA ASP A 284 17.40 4.85 -11.81
C ASP A 284 16.37 5.09 -10.69
N HIS A 285 16.65 4.57 -9.49
CA HIS A 285 15.67 4.39 -8.41
C HIS A 285 16.07 5.00 -7.05
N ASP A 286 16.98 5.96 -7.00
CA ASP A 286 17.44 6.60 -5.75
C ASP A 286 16.29 7.16 -4.91
N LEU A 287 15.30 7.83 -5.53
CA LEU A 287 14.13 8.36 -4.83
C LEU A 287 13.23 7.25 -4.26
N ALA A 288 13.15 6.12 -4.96
CA ALA A 288 12.42 4.94 -4.48
C ALA A 288 13.16 4.31 -3.30
N ASP A 289 14.49 4.21 -3.37
CA ASP A 289 15.29 3.65 -2.29
C ASP A 289 15.12 4.44 -0.99
N ILE A 290 15.13 5.77 -1.07
CA ILE A 290 14.89 6.64 0.09
C ILE A 290 13.51 6.34 0.72
N ALA A 291 12.46 6.21 -0.08
CA ALA A 291 11.14 5.86 0.43
C ALA A 291 11.05 4.45 1.03
N LEU A 292 11.77 3.47 0.44
CA LEU A 292 11.88 2.13 1.00
C LEU A 292 12.59 2.14 2.36
N ILE A 293 13.69 2.88 2.48
CA ILE A 293 14.45 3.03 3.72
C ILE A 293 13.57 3.69 4.79
N TRP A 294 12.80 4.72 4.45
CA TRP A 294 11.82 5.34 5.34
C TRP A 294 10.76 4.33 5.83
N MET A 295 10.19 3.54 4.92
CA MET A 295 9.19 2.52 5.29
C MET A 295 9.81 1.47 6.22
N ALA A 296 10.99 0.94 5.87
CA ALA A 296 11.74 0.00 6.70
C ALA A 296 12.04 0.59 8.09
N ALA A 297 12.45 1.85 8.14
CA ALA A 297 12.76 2.55 9.38
C ALA A 297 11.54 2.72 10.30
N ASN A 298 10.34 2.88 9.73
CA ASN A 298 9.09 2.99 10.46
C ASN A 298 8.56 1.63 10.97
N VAL A 299 8.97 0.51 10.37
CA VAL A 299 8.47 -0.83 10.75
C VAL A 299 9.50 -1.70 11.45
N GLN A 300 10.77 -1.31 11.49
CA GLN A 300 11.87 -2.09 12.11
C GLN A 300 11.70 -2.32 13.63
N ASP A 301 10.80 -1.58 14.30
CA ASP A 301 10.42 -1.83 15.70
C ASP A 301 9.32 -2.90 15.83
N MET A 302 8.66 -3.25 14.72
CA MET A 302 7.59 -4.25 14.66
C MET A 302 7.91 -5.47 13.79
N LEU A 303 8.86 -5.39 12.86
CA LEU A 303 9.31 -6.52 12.02
C LEU A 303 10.84 -6.68 12.11
N SER A 304 11.32 -7.93 12.14
CA SER A 304 12.76 -8.21 11.96
C SER A 304 13.09 -8.17 10.47
N LEU A 305 14.15 -7.44 10.15
CA LEU A 305 14.56 -7.12 8.79
C LEU A 305 15.98 -7.63 8.49
N ASP A 306 16.19 -8.12 7.29
CA ASP A 306 17.49 -8.43 6.71
C ASP A 306 18.19 -7.11 6.34
N MET A 307 18.96 -6.62 7.30
CA MET A 307 19.72 -5.38 7.13
C MET A 307 20.90 -5.52 6.17
N GLU A 308 21.33 -6.74 5.83
CA GLU A 308 22.34 -6.97 4.80
C GLU A 308 21.70 -6.82 3.41
N TYR A 309 20.57 -7.48 3.18
CA TYR A 309 19.81 -7.33 1.95
C TYR A 309 19.38 -5.88 1.72
N LEU A 310 18.80 -5.21 2.74
CA LEU A 310 18.33 -3.82 2.60
C LEU A 310 19.47 -2.86 2.23
N ARG A 311 20.68 -3.05 2.78
CA ARG A 311 21.86 -2.24 2.42
C ARG A 311 22.38 -2.55 1.01
N SER A 312 22.08 -3.72 0.45
CA SER A 312 22.45 -4.10 -0.92
C SER A 312 21.51 -3.57 -2.00
N VAL A 313 20.36 -2.99 -1.62
CA VAL A 313 19.34 -2.52 -2.57
C VAL A 313 19.73 -1.21 -3.25
N PRO A 314 20.16 -0.14 -2.53
CA PRO A 314 20.48 1.11 -3.17
C PRO A 314 21.65 0.97 -4.15
N SER A 315 21.53 1.63 -5.30
CA SER A 315 22.63 1.79 -6.25
C SER A 315 22.60 3.23 -6.77
N PRO A 316 23.12 4.19 -5.98
CA PRO A 316 22.85 5.60 -6.21
C PRO A 316 23.49 6.15 -7.49
N ILE A 317 22.75 6.96 -8.24
CA ILE A 317 23.23 7.77 -9.37
C ILE A 317 23.42 9.24 -9.03
N ALA A 318 22.89 9.67 -7.90
CA ALA A 318 22.95 11.04 -7.44
C ALA A 318 23.16 11.11 -5.92
N PRO A 319 23.67 12.24 -5.40
CA PRO A 319 23.63 12.53 -3.97
C PRO A 319 22.24 12.30 -3.37
N TRP A 320 22.19 12.05 -2.06
CA TRP A 320 20.96 11.76 -1.32
C TRP A 320 19.87 12.79 -1.65
N GLY A 321 18.76 12.32 -2.22
CA GLY A 321 17.61 13.17 -2.51
C GLY A 321 17.75 14.09 -3.72
N SER A 322 18.88 14.10 -4.44
CA SER A 322 19.10 15.04 -5.55
C SER A 322 18.88 14.41 -6.94
N GLN A 323 18.48 13.13 -7.01
CA GLN A 323 18.07 12.51 -8.28
C GLN A 323 16.94 13.33 -8.90
N LYS A 324 17.08 13.69 -10.18
CA LYS A 324 16.03 14.38 -10.92
C LYS A 324 14.82 13.47 -11.09
N PRO A 325 13.60 13.92 -10.76
CA PRO A 325 12.40 13.13 -10.97
C PRO A 325 12.19 12.80 -12.46
N HIS A 326 11.86 11.54 -12.76
CA HIS A 326 11.51 11.08 -14.11
C HIS A 326 10.32 11.87 -14.69
N ASN A 327 10.32 12.19 -15.99
CA ASN A 327 9.23 12.94 -16.62
C ASN A 327 8.00 12.02 -16.90
N PRO A 328 6.83 12.25 -16.28
CA PRO A 328 5.65 11.39 -16.41
C PRO A 328 4.88 11.60 -17.72
N ARG A 329 5.08 12.72 -18.40
CA ARG A 329 4.34 13.10 -19.62
C ARG A 329 5.17 12.81 -20.86
N THR A 330 5.54 11.56 -21.05
CA THR A 330 6.20 11.09 -22.28
C THR A 330 5.28 10.15 -23.05
N GLY A 331 5.29 10.23 -24.38
CA GLY A 331 4.42 9.40 -25.23
C GLY A 331 2.95 9.75 -25.04
N LEU A 332 2.07 8.75 -25.06
CA LEU A 332 0.62 8.91 -24.96
C LEU A 332 0.17 9.52 -23.61
N ALA A 333 1.01 9.42 -22.57
CA ALA A 333 0.75 10.05 -21.27
C ALA A 333 0.82 11.60 -21.32
N SER A 334 1.24 12.20 -22.43
CA SER A 334 1.09 13.64 -22.65
C SER A 334 -0.37 14.08 -22.82
N LEU A 335 -1.29 13.16 -23.11
CA LEU A 335 -2.71 13.45 -23.36
C LEU A 335 -3.54 13.62 -22.09
N PHE A 336 -3.07 13.16 -20.93
CA PHE A 336 -3.75 13.34 -19.64
C PHE A 336 -3.78 14.82 -19.22
N PHE A 337 -4.89 15.26 -18.60
CA PHE A 337 -4.98 16.59 -18.02
C PHE A 337 -3.97 16.77 -16.89
N ALA A 338 -3.29 17.91 -16.92
CA ALA A 338 -2.39 18.31 -15.85
C ALA A 338 -3.17 18.71 -14.59
N MET A 339 -2.65 18.32 -13.44
CA MET A 339 -3.01 18.83 -12.12
C MET A 339 -1.75 19.28 -11.41
N GLU A 340 -1.89 20.24 -10.51
CA GLU A 340 -0.91 20.52 -9.47
C GLU A 340 -1.43 19.95 -8.14
N ARG A 341 -0.64 19.10 -7.49
CA ARG A 341 -1.04 18.50 -6.22
C ARG A 341 -1.12 19.57 -5.14
N LYS A 342 -2.15 19.47 -4.31
CA LYS A 342 -2.29 20.32 -3.12
C LYS A 342 -1.41 19.79 -1.99
N LEU A 343 -0.23 20.38 -1.86
CA LEU A 343 0.73 20.06 -0.80
C LEU A 343 0.28 20.56 0.58
N PRO A 344 0.71 19.90 1.67
CA PRO A 344 0.45 20.37 3.01
C PRO A 344 1.20 21.67 3.26
N LEU A 345 0.47 22.69 3.72
CA LEU A 345 1.07 23.94 4.20
C LEU A 345 1.25 23.94 5.72
N SER A 346 0.66 22.98 6.44
CA SER A 346 0.94 22.73 7.87
C SER A 346 0.60 21.29 8.23
N VAL A 347 1.22 20.78 9.30
CA VAL A 347 0.85 19.48 9.88
C VAL A 347 -0.46 19.62 10.65
N ASN A 348 -1.37 18.67 10.47
CA ASN A 348 -2.64 18.64 11.17
C ASN A 348 -2.96 17.23 11.68
N ASN A 349 -3.89 17.12 12.64
CA ASN A 349 -4.22 15.85 13.28
C ASN A 349 -5.09 14.91 12.44
N ILE A 350 -5.62 15.36 11.29
CA ILE A 350 -6.49 14.58 10.41
C ILE A 350 -5.64 13.77 9.44
N THR A 351 -4.79 14.45 8.65
CA THR A 351 -3.98 13.79 7.62
C THR A 351 -2.55 13.53 8.07
N ASN A 352 -2.02 14.28 9.04
CA ASN A 352 -0.64 14.18 9.52
C ASN A 352 0.40 14.08 8.39
N GLU A 353 0.27 14.98 7.41
CA GLU A 353 1.15 15.06 6.26
C GLU A 353 2.46 15.79 6.60
N THR A 354 3.61 15.20 6.23
CA THR A 354 4.97 15.73 6.44
C THR A 354 5.79 15.69 5.15
N ILE A 355 6.88 16.44 5.09
CA ILE A 355 7.83 16.45 3.96
C ILE A 355 9.11 15.75 4.39
N HIS A 356 9.57 14.78 3.62
CA HIS A 356 10.84 14.11 3.89
C HIS A 356 12.03 15.07 3.63
N PRO A 357 13.09 15.09 4.46
CA PRO A 357 14.26 15.95 4.24
C PRO A 357 14.92 15.84 2.87
N SER A 358 14.85 14.68 2.21
CA SER A 358 15.39 14.51 0.84
C SER A 358 14.71 15.40 -0.19
N VAL A 359 13.49 15.87 0.05
CA VAL A 359 12.80 16.82 -0.83
C VAL A 359 13.59 18.12 -0.93
N LEU A 360 14.23 18.57 0.15
CA LEU A 360 14.98 19.83 0.17
C LEU A 360 16.23 19.81 -0.72
N GLU A 361 16.68 18.62 -1.11
CA GLU A 361 17.84 18.41 -1.99
C GLU A 361 17.45 18.45 -3.48
N GLN A 362 16.16 18.61 -3.79
CA GLN A 362 15.65 18.75 -5.16
C GLN A 362 15.99 20.13 -5.73
N ALA A 363 16.36 20.16 -7.01
CA ALA A 363 16.72 21.39 -7.71
C ALA A 363 15.55 22.38 -7.86
N GLU A 364 14.32 21.87 -7.92
CA GLU A 364 13.10 22.66 -8.06
C GLU A 364 12.09 22.25 -6.99
N LEU A 365 11.61 23.24 -6.23
CA LEU A 365 10.59 23.09 -5.19
C LEU A 365 9.40 23.99 -5.48
N PRO A 366 8.16 23.54 -5.17
CA PRO A 366 6.99 24.40 -5.26
C PRO A 366 7.12 25.62 -4.35
N SER A 367 6.88 26.82 -4.88
CA SER A 367 7.05 28.08 -4.14
C SER A 367 6.25 28.11 -2.84
N ALA A 368 5.00 27.63 -2.87
CA ALA A 368 4.15 27.56 -1.69
C ALA A 368 4.76 26.70 -0.56
N LEU A 369 5.51 25.64 -0.91
CA LEU A 369 6.20 24.80 0.06
C LEU A 369 7.42 25.54 0.64
N VAL A 370 8.19 26.21 -0.22
CA VAL A 370 9.34 27.05 0.20
C VAL A 370 8.87 28.14 1.16
N ASP A 371 7.79 28.85 0.83
CA ASP A 371 7.22 29.91 1.65
C ASP A 371 6.74 29.37 3.01
N ALA A 372 6.07 28.21 3.03
CA ALA A 372 5.60 27.59 4.28
C ALA A 372 6.76 27.17 5.19
N ILE A 373 7.84 26.61 4.63
CA ILE A 373 9.05 26.25 5.38
C ILE A 373 9.74 27.51 5.92
N ALA A 374 9.89 28.55 5.08
CA ALA A 374 10.50 29.82 5.47
C ALA A 374 9.70 30.54 6.58
N ALA A 375 8.37 30.36 6.60
CA ALA A 375 7.49 30.85 7.66
C ALA A 375 7.61 30.06 8.99
N GLY A 376 8.50 29.06 9.06
CA GLY A 376 8.77 28.30 10.28
C GLY A 376 7.77 27.17 10.56
N HIS A 377 6.97 26.77 9.58
CA HIS A 377 6.07 25.64 9.76
C HIS A 377 6.87 24.33 9.88
N THR A 378 6.57 23.54 10.91
CA THR A 378 7.20 22.24 11.17
C THR A 378 6.66 21.16 10.23
N LEU A 379 6.88 21.36 8.92
CA LEU A 379 6.46 20.46 7.85
C LEU A 379 7.47 19.36 7.57
N VAL A 380 8.76 19.68 7.70
CA VAL A 380 9.86 18.77 7.41
C VAL A 380 10.11 17.87 8.60
N GLU A 381 10.04 16.56 8.41
CA GLU A 381 10.33 15.59 9.47
C GLU A 381 11.83 15.44 9.71
N HIS A 382 12.22 14.82 10.83
CA HIS A 382 13.61 14.42 11.05
C HIS A 382 13.83 13.02 10.48
N LEU A 383 15.02 12.78 9.93
CA LEU A 383 15.42 11.43 9.52
C LEU A 383 15.43 10.51 10.74
N LEU A 384 14.87 9.31 10.59
CA LEU A 384 14.97 8.27 11.60
C LEU A 384 16.42 7.75 11.68
N PRO A 385 16.83 7.14 12.81
CA PRO A 385 18.21 6.67 12.98
C PRO A 385 18.71 5.76 11.85
N LEU A 386 17.83 4.93 11.29
CA LEU A 386 18.17 4.09 10.15
C LEU A 386 18.41 4.91 8.87
N GLU A 387 17.58 5.93 8.63
CA GLU A 387 17.72 6.81 7.46
C GLU A 387 19.02 7.61 7.54
N GLU A 388 19.40 8.09 8.73
CA GLU A 388 20.70 8.74 8.96
C GLU A 388 21.87 7.80 8.66
N GLU A 389 21.78 6.51 9.05
CA GLU A 389 22.81 5.51 8.72
C GLU A 389 22.97 5.36 7.20
N PHE A 390 21.85 5.25 6.48
CA PHE A 390 21.86 5.12 5.02
C PHE A 390 22.39 6.39 4.35
N LYS A 391 21.93 7.57 4.77
CA LYS A 391 22.39 8.86 4.25
C LYS A 391 23.91 9.04 4.44
N ALA A 392 24.43 8.67 5.61
CA ALA A 392 25.87 8.78 5.91
C ALA A 392 26.75 7.87 5.04
N LYS A 393 26.19 6.78 4.51
CA LYS A 393 26.87 5.82 3.63
C LYS A 393 26.45 5.96 2.16
N TRP A 394 25.69 7.00 1.82
CA TRP A 394 25.15 7.21 0.48
C TRP A 394 26.25 7.73 -0.46
N ILE A 395 26.84 6.83 -1.23
CA ILE A 395 27.91 7.13 -2.19
C ILE A 395 27.35 6.89 -3.60
N VAL A 396 27.63 7.81 -4.53
CA VAL A 396 27.25 7.64 -5.94
C VAL A 396 28.10 6.53 -6.54
N GLU A 397 27.45 5.49 -7.05
CA GLU A 397 28.11 4.26 -7.52
C GLU A 397 28.10 4.10 -9.04
N ARG A 398 27.16 4.74 -9.73
CA ARG A 398 27.00 4.60 -11.18
C ARG A 398 26.54 5.88 -11.85
N GLU A 399 26.75 5.95 -13.15
CA GLU A 399 26.21 7.04 -13.96
C GLU A 399 24.71 6.84 -14.22
N PRO A 400 23.93 7.93 -14.37
CA PRO A 400 22.53 7.86 -14.79
C PRO A 400 22.40 7.10 -16.11
N GLN A 401 21.40 6.23 -16.23
CA GLN A 401 21.16 5.52 -17.48
C GLN A 401 20.16 6.29 -18.35
N ASP A 402 20.57 6.62 -19.58
CA ASP A 402 19.65 7.12 -20.58
C ASP A 402 18.59 6.05 -20.87
N VAL A 403 17.37 6.31 -20.40
CA VAL A 403 16.23 5.41 -20.61
C VAL A 403 15.95 5.36 -22.11
N SER A 404 16.38 4.28 -22.77
CA SER A 404 16.09 4.09 -24.19
C SER A 404 14.57 4.16 -24.40
N PRO A 405 14.08 4.69 -25.53
CA PRO A 405 12.66 4.72 -25.81
C PRO A 405 12.01 3.34 -25.62
N THR A 406 12.70 2.25 -25.94
CA THR A 406 12.23 0.87 -25.79
C THR A 406 11.96 0.41 -24.35
N GLN A 407 12.58 1.00 -23.32
CA GLN A 407 12.18 0.76 -21.92
C GLN A 407 10.90 1.52 -21.53
N LYS A 408 10.44 2.48 -22.34
CA LYS A 408 9.22 3.27 -22.10
C LYS A 408 7.92 2.57 -22.51
N TYR A 409 7.99 1.50 -23.31
CA TYR A 409 6.82 0.98 -24.03
C TYR A 409 6.18 -0.28 -23.45
N PHE A 410 6.74 -0.94 -22.44
CA PHE A 410 6.14 -2.19 -21.97
C PHE A 410 4.79 -2.02 -21.24
N ILE A 411 4.42 -0.80 -20.83
CA ILE A 411 3.27 -0.56 -19.96
C ILE A 411 2.22 0.38 -20.58
N LEU A 412 2.59 1.26 -21.53
CA LEU A 412 1.66 2.24 -22.13
C LEU A 412 0.84 1.69 -23.32
N ASP A 413 1.35 0.72 -24.07
CA ASP A 413 0.63 0.20 -25.25
C ASP A 413 -0.63 -0.62 -24.87
N TYR A 414 -0.72 -1.10 -23.62
CA TYR A 414 -1.89 -1.82 -23.12
C TYR A 414 -2.95 -0.91 -22.46
N CYS A 415 -2.65 0.38 -22.22
CA CYS A 415 -3.64 1.32 -21.68
C CYS A 415 -4.62 1.86 -22.73
N ILE A 416 -4.40 1.63 -24.03
CA ILE A 416 -5.22 2.20 -25.11
C ILE A 416 -5.91 1.13 -25.98
N ILE A 417 -5.50 -0.14 -25.90
CA ILE A 417 -6.08 -1.23 -26.73
C ILE A 417 -7.03 -2.13 -25.91
N ALA A 418 -7.41 -1.75 -24.69
CA ALA A 418 -8.43 -2.46 -23.90
C ALA A 418 -9.59 -1.53 -23.54
#